data_AF-A0A1B7WVS3-F1
#
_entry.id   AF-A0A1B7WVS3-F1
#
_cell.length_a   1.000
_cell.length_b   1.000
_cell.length_c   1.000
_cell.angle_alpha   90.00
_cell.angle_beta   90.00
_cell.angle_gamma   90.00
#
_symmetry.space_group_name_H-M   'P 1'
#
loop_
_entity.id
_entity.type
_entity.pdbx_description
1 polymer ?
#
loop_
_entity_poly.entity_id
_entity_poly.type
_entity_poly.pdbx_seq_one_letter_code
_entity_poly.pdbx_strand_id
1 'polypeptide(L)'
;MKVSKNASKNIFLASWISINPVEASAANVNPLHHVAADSIWDFLRPVRNWLDNIQVSDRLLAHRLCKYIPAQCPFERDVKVFGKTLFHIPPMCKLNPLYEEVVGLRFKAMCYLADTCGEDISQYC
;
A
#
# COMPACT_ATOMS: atom_id res chain seq x y z
N MET A 1 -4.04 -20.08 59.93
CA MET A 1 -2.85 -20.21 59.04
C MET A 1 -3.38 -20.27 57.60
N LYS A 2 -3.41 -19.18 56.82
CA LYS A 2 -2.36 -18.48 56.05
C LYS A 2 -1.70 -19.33 54.94
N VAL A 3 -1.88 -18.82 53.71
CA VAL A 3 -1.02 -18.92 52.49
C VAL A 3 -1.22 -20.22 51.66
N SER A 4 -1.34 -20.23 50.33
CA SER A 4 -1.01 -19.27 49.26
C SER A 4 -1.95 -19.40 48.07
N LYS A 5 -2.32 -18.29 47.43
CA LYS A 5 -2.95 -18.24 46.10
C LYS A 5 -1.83 -18.10 45.06
N ASN A 6 -1.66 -19.06 44.15
CA ASN A 6 -0.78 -18.90 43.00
C ASN A 6 -1.60 -18.44 41.78
N ALA A 7 -1.37 -17.19 41.38
CA ALA A 7 -1.96 -16.60 40.19
C ALA A 7 -1.11 -16.98 38.96
N SER A 8 -1.57 -17.93 38.15
CA SER A 8 -1.12 -18.02 36.76
C SER A 8 -1.99 -17.12 35.90
N LYS A 9 -1.47 -15.92 35.62
CA LYS A 9 -2.01 -15.03 34.60
C LYS A 9 -1.59 -15.57 33.23
N ASN A 10 -2.46 -16.35 32.60
CA ASN A 10 -2.33 -16.64 31.18
C ASN A 10 -2.75 -15.37 30.42
N ILE A 11 -1.76 -14.69 29.84
CA ILE A 11 -1.98 -13.56 28.95
C ILE A 11 -2.47 -14.14 27.62
N PHE A 12 -3.79 -14.13 27.43
CA PHE A 12 -4.40 -14.36 26.14
C PHE A 12 -4.33 -13.05 25.34
N LEU A 13 -3.42 -12.98 24.35
CA LEU A 13 -3.47 -11.95 23.29
C LEU A 13 -4.57 -12.35 22.29
N ALA A 14 -5.82 -12.20 22.73
CA ALA A 14 -6.98 -12.38 21.87
C ALA A 14 -7.16 -11.14 20.99
N SER A 15 -7.02 -11.38 19.69
CA SER A 15 -7.57 -10.66 18.54
C SER A 15 -7.95 -9.19 18.70
N TRP A 16 -7.32 -8.34 17.90
CA TRP A 16 -7.73 -6.96 17.63
C TRP A 16 -8.98 -6.94 16.73
N ILE A 17 -10.06 -7.55 17.20
CA ILE A 17 -11.36 -7.51 16.54
C ILE A 17 -12.28 -6.81 17.53
N SER A 18 -12.43 -5.50 17.36
CA SER A 18 -13.52 -4.76 18.02
C SER A 18 -14.84 -5.21 17.40
N ILE A 19 -15.54 -6.12 18.08
CA ILE A 19 -16.96 -6.37 17.82
C ILE A 19 -17.72 -5.28 18.57
N ASN A 20 -18.16 -4.24 17.87
CA ASN A 20 -19.12 -3.30 18.44
C ASN A 20 -20.53 -3.90 18.32
N PRO A 21 -21.35 -3.90 19.39
CA PRO A 21 -22.76 -4.27 19.28
C PRO A 21 -23.50 -3.24 18.41
N VAL A 22 -24.19 -3.71 17.37
CA VAL A 22 -25.06 -2.90 16.52
C VAL A 22 -26.36 -2.66 17.29
N GLU A 23 -26.52 -1.45 17.82
CA GLU A 23 -27.80 -0.95 18.31
C GLU A 23 -28.37 0.03 17.27
N ALA A 24 -29.53 -0.30 16.73
CA ALA A 24 -30.14 0.39 15.61
C ALA A 24 -30.61 1.80 15.99
N SER A 25 -30.02 2.82 15.38
CA SER A 25 -30.65 4.13 15.21
C SER A 25 -30.12 4.83 13.97
N ALA A 26 -31.05 5.26 13.14
CA ALA A 26 -30.83 5.89 11.85
C ALA A 26 -30.18 7.28 12.00
N ALA A 27 -29.00 7.49 11.42
CA ALA A 27 -28.58 8.71 10.72
C ALA A 27 -27.07 8.69 10.38
N ASN A 28 -26.78 8.94 9.10
CA ASN A 28 -25.53 9.43 8.50
C ASN A 28 -24.22 8.63 8.75
N VAL A 29 -23.87 7.78 7.78
CA VAL A 29 -22.62 7.03 7.72
C VAL A 29 -21.51 7.96 7.19
N ASN A 30 -20.73 8.57 8.07
CA ASN A 30 -19.42 9.09 7.67
C ASN A 30 -18.48 7.89 7.46
N PRO A 31 -17.84 7.74 6.28
CA PRO A 31 -16.94 6.62 6.05
C PRO A 31 -15.76 6.70 7.02
N LEU A 32 -15.45 5.51 7.55
CA LEU A 32 -14.43 5.23 8.54
C LEU A 32 -13.09 5.90 8.16
N HIS A 33 -12.67 6.85 8.97
CA HIS A 33 -11.37 7.50 8.89
C HIS A 33 -10.30 6.40 9.06
N HIS A 34 -9.62 6.02 7.97
CA HIS A 34 -8.37 5.28 8.05
C HIS A 34 -7.48 6.04 9.05
N VAL A 35 -7.03 5.37 10.12
CA VAL A 35 -6.09 5.94 11.08
C VAL A 35 -4.80 6.24 10.30
N ALA A 36 -4.71 7.50 9.90
CA ALA A 36 -3.59 8.06 9.16
C ALA A 36 -2.37 8.01 10.07
N ALA A 37 -1.32 7.34 9.60
CA ALA A 37 0.01 7.49 10.16
C ALA A 37 0.53 8.88 9.74
N ASP A 38 0.02 9.92 10.39
CA ASP A 38 0.42 11.31 10.17
C ASP A 38 1.54 11.70 11.14
N SER A 39 2.61 12.30 10.61
CA SER A 39 3.26 13.51 11.17
C SER A 39 4.68 13.84 10.66
N ILE A 40 5.31 13.05 9.78
CA ILE A 40 6.64 13.44 9.22
C ILE A 40 6.57 13.83 7.74
N TRP A 41 5.62 13.27 6.98
CA TRP A 41 5.53 13.47 5.52
C TRP A 41 4.41 14.42 5.09
N ASP A 42 3.82 15.16 6.01
CA ASP A 42 2.68 16.05 5.73
C ASP A 42 3.02 17.18 4.76
N PHE A 43 4.29 17.58 4.68
CA PHE A 43 4.76 18.54 3.68
C PHE A 43 4.66 18.03 2.23
N LEU A 44 4.69 16.71 2.01
CA LEU A 44 4.54 16.11 0.69
C LEU A 44 3.08 15.89 0.29
N ARG A 45 2.10 16.17 1.16
CA ARG A 45 0.67 16.11 0.84
C ARG A 45 0.29 16.83 -0.46
N PRO A 46 0.71 18.09 -0.72
CA PRO A 46 0.40 18.74 -1.99
C PRO A 46 0.96 17.98 -3.21
N VAL A 47 2.15 17.38 -3.07
CA VAL A 47 2.77 16.60 -4.15
C VAL A 47 2.04 15.27 -4.36
N ARG A 48 1.64 14.59 -3.28
CA ARG A 48 0.79 13.39 -3.33
C ARG A 48 -0.51 13.67 -4.06
N ASN A 49 -1.23 14.70 -3.62
CA ASN A 49 -2.48 15.11 -4.25
C ASN A 49 -2.25 15.48 -5.71
N TRP A 50 -1.18 16.20 -6.03
CA TRP A 50 -0.85 16.52 -7.42
C TRP A 50 -0.66 15.26 -8.25
N LEU A 51 0.12 14.28 -7.77
CA LEU A 51 0.40 13.03 -8.47
C LEU A 51 -0.86 12.17 -8.66
N ASP A 52 -1.72 12.12 -7.63
CA ASP A 52 -3.01 11.43 -7.69
C ASP A 52 -3.99 12.05 -8.70
N ASN A 53 -3.93 13.37 -8.87
CA ASN A 53 -4.79 14.09 -9.82
C ASN A 53 -4.24 14.10 -11.26
N ILE A 54 -3.06 13.53 -11.53
CA ILE A 54 -2.56 13.41 -12.90
C ILE A 54 -3.47 12.45 -13.68
N GLN A 55 -4.09 13.00 -14.73
CA GLN A 55 -4.82 12.21 -15.72
C GLN A 55 -3.86 11.82 -16.84
N VAL A 56 -3.82 10.53 -17.16
CA VAL A 56 -3.03 10.02 -18.28
C VAL A 56 -3.92 10.03 -19.52
N SER A 57 -3.69 10.97 -20.42
CA SER A 57 -4.44 11.14 -21.67
C SER A 57 -3.58 11.13 -22.93
N ASP A 58 -2.26 10.97 -22.77
CA ASP A 58 -1.29 10.92 -23.86
C ASP A 58 -0.63 9.53 -23.92
N ARG A 59 -0.66 8.93 -25.11
CA ARG A 59 -0.13 7.58 -25.38
C ARG A 59 1.37 7.48 -25.13
N LEU A 60 2.16 8.46 -25.57
CA LEU A 60 3.62 8.44 -25.38
C LEU A 60 3.98 8.59 -23.90
N LEU A 61 3.25 9.45 -23.18
CA LEU A 61 3.38 9.60 -21.74
C LEU A 61 3.02 8.30 -21.01
N ALA A 62 1.94 7.63 -21.40
CA ALA A 62 1.52 6.37 -20.80
C ALA A 62 2.60 5.28 -20.95
N HIS A 63 3.15 5.08 -22.15
CA HIS A 63 4.26 4.14 -22.34
C HIS A 63 5.51 4.52 -21.54
N ARG A 64 5.83 5.81 -21.44
CA ARG A 64 6.96 6.28 -20.62
C ARG A 64 6.74 5.95 -19.15
N LEU A 65 5.57 6.23 -18.59
CA LEU A 65 5.22 5.87 -17.22
C LEU A 65 5.34 4.36 -16.99
N CYS A 66 4.80 3.56 -17.91
CA CYS A 66 4.90 2.10 -17.87
C CYS A 66 6.33 1.57 -18.03
N LYS A 67 7.27 2.36 -18.55
CA LYS A 67 8.68 1.97 -18.68
C LYS A 67 9.53 2.45 -17.50
N TYR A 68 9.26 3.64 -16.97
CA TYR A 68 10.05 4.24 -15.91
C TYR A 68 9.69 3.74 -14.52
N ILE A 69 8.41 3.47 -14.28
CA ILE A 69 7.94 3.00 -12.97
C ILE A 69 7.94 1.47 -12.99
N PRO A 70 8.83 0.76 -12.27
CA PRO A 70 8.88 -0.69 -12.33
C PRO A 70 7.61 -1.33 -11.74
N ALA A 71 7.21 -2.50 -12.27
CA ALA A 71 6.13 -3.31 -11.71
C ALA A 71 6.53 -4.00 -10.40
N GLN A 72 7.83 -4.25 -10.23
CA GLN A 72 8.41 -4.84 -9.03
C GLN A 72 8.88 -3.76 -8.07
N CYS A 73 8.73 -4.00 -6.76
CA CYS A 73 9.20 -3.08 -5.75
C CYS A 73 10.74 -3.05 -5.76
N PRO A 74 11.39 -1.90 -5.99
CA PRO A 74 12.86 -1.82 -6.15
C PRO A 74 13.62 -2.13 -4.86
N PHE A 75 12.92 -2.19 -3.73
CA PHE A 75 13.47 -2.54 -2.44
C PHE A 75 13.39 -4.02 -2.14
N GLU A 76 12.47 -4.75 -2.78
CA GLU A 76 12.38 -6.20 -2.65
C GLU A 76 13.39 -6.85 -3.58
N ARG A 77 14.37 -7.55 -3.02
CA ARG A 77 15.42 -8.20 -3.81
C ARG A 77 16.12 -9.29 -3.03
N ASP A 78 16.46 -10.35 -3.75
CA ASP A 78 17.28 -11.44 -3.25
C ASP A 78 18.77 -11.15 -3.46
N VAL A 79 19.57 -11.31 -2.41
CA VAL A 79 21.03 -11.28 -2.54
C VAL A 79 21.53 -12.70 -2.73
N LYS A 80 21.99 -13.04 -3.94
CA LYS A 80 22.48 -14.39 -4.29
C LYS A 80 24.00 -14.41 -4.41
N VAL A 81 24.64 -15.41 -3.80
CA VAL A 81 26.09 -15.67 -3.89
C VAL A 81 26.28 -17.14 -4.28
N PHE A 82 27.11 -17.40 -5.31
CA PHE A 82 27.31 -18.74 -5.87
C PHE A 82 26.00 -19.49 -6.23
N GLY A 83 24.99 -18.77 -6.70
CA GLY A 83 23.68 -19.33 -7.06
C GLY A 83 22.76 -19.66 -5.87
N LYS A 84 23.17 -19.37 -4.63
CA LYS A 84 22.37 -19.56 -3.43
C LYS A 84 21.92 -18.21 -2.86
N THR A 85 20.65 -18.07 -2.49
CA THR A 85 20.14 -16.86 -1.81
C THR A 85 20.72 -16.79 -0.41
N LEU A 86 21.47 -15.73 -0.11
CA LEU A 86 22.07 -15.47 1.20
C LEU A 86 21.01 -14.90 2.16
N PHE A 87 20.27 -13.90 1.70
CA PHE A 87 19.12 -13.35 2.40
C PHE A 87 18.17 -12.62 1.41
N HIS A 88 16.91 -12.50 1.81
CA HIS A 88 15.84 -11.84 1.08
C HIS A 88 15.53 -10.50 1.75
N ILE A 89 15.57 -9.40 0.98
CA ILE A 89 15.14 -8.09 1.45
C ILE A 89 13.63 -8.00 1.19
N PRO A 90 12.80 -7.88 2.25
CA PRO A 90 11.35 -7.83 2.08
C PRO A 90 10.90 -6.54 1.38
N PRO A 91 9.67 -6.54 0.82
CA PRO A 91 9.08 -5.35 0.22
C PRO A 91 8.89 -4.23 1.26
N MET A 92 9.79 -3.23 1.21
CA MET A 92 9.71 -2.03 2.03
C MET A 92 8.99 -0.88 1.30
N CYS A 93 7.94 -1.23 0.56
CA CYS A 93 7.31 -0.32 -0.39
C CYS A 93 6.58 0.85 0.29
N LYS A 94 6.30 0.75 1.60
CA LYS A 94 5.69 1.81 2.42
C LYS A 94 6.69 2.81 3.02
N LEU A 95 8.00 2.61 2.81
CA LEU A 95 9.05 3.49 3.34
C LEU A 95 9.12 4.81 2.56
N ASN A 96 8.80 4.79 1.26
CA ASN A 96 8.67 5.99 0.45
C ASN A 96 7.26 6.56 0.57
N PRO A 97 7.08 7.80 1.05
CA PRO A 97 5.77 8.43 1.17
C PRO A 97 5.05 8.59 -0.18
N LEU A 98 5.72 8.63 -1.33
CA LEU A 98 5.04 8.80 -2.63
C LEU A 98 4.82 7.48 -3.38
N TYR A 99 5.05 6.33 -2.74
CA TYR A 99 5.07 5.05 -3.44
C TYR A 99 3.69 4.67 -4.02
N GLU A 100 2.64 4.77 -3.21
CA GLU A 100 1.29 4.36 -3.61
C GLU A 100 0.78 5.22 -4.78
N GLU A 101 1.05 6.53 -4.74
CA GLU A 101 0.64 7.47 -5.78
C GLU A 101 1.40 7.21 -7.09
N VAL A 102 2.69 6.87 -7.03
CA VAL A 102 3.51 6.52 -8.21
C VAL A 102 3.03 5.19 -8.83
N VAL A 103 2.80 4.16 -8.01
CA VAL A 103 2.27 2.88 -8.52
C VAL A 103 0.86 3.05 -9.07
N GLY A 104 0.03 3.87 -8.42
CA GLY A 104 -1.28 4.25 -8.92
C GLY A 104 -1.21 4.95 -10.28
N LEU A 105 -0.24 5.84 -10.48
CA LEU A 105 -0.01 6.51 -11.77
C LEU A 105 0.39 5.52 -12.88
N ARG A 106 1.23 4.52 -12.55
CA ARG A 106 1.53 3.42 -13.48
C ARG A 106 0.27 2.65 -13.87
N PHE A 107 -0.54 2.28 -12.88
CA PHE A 107 -1.79 1.56 -13.13
C PHE A 107 -2.73 2.35 -14.05
N LYS A 108 -2.93 3.64 -13.78
CA LYS A 108 -3.70 4.54 -14.66
C LYS A 108 -3.16 4.56 -16.09
N ALA A 109 -1.84 4.60 -16.26
CA ALA A 109 -1.22 4.57 -17.57
C ALA A 109 -1.46 3.24 -18.31
N MET A 110 -1.38 2.10 -17.62
CA MET A 110 -1.69 0.79 -18.20
C MET A 110 -3.16 0.69 -18.60
N CYS A 111 -4.09 1.11 -17.74
CA CYS A 111 -5.52 1.14 -18.05
C CYS A 111 -5.83 2.06 -19.23
N TYR A 112 -5.20 3.24 -19.32
CA TYR A 112 -5.37 4.11 -20.48
C TYR A 112 -4.95 3.42 -21.79
N LEU A 113 -3.80 2.75 -21.81
CA LEU A 113 -3.32 2.03 -22.99
C LEU A 113 -4.24 0.85 -23.37
N ALA A 114 -4.71 0.09 -22.39
CA ALA A 114 -5.58 -1.06 -22.61
C ALA A 114 -7.02 -0.65 -23.00
N ASP A 115 -7.66 0.20 -22.20
CA ASP A 115 -9.09 0.51 -22.30
C ASP A 115 -9.37 1.63 -23.31
N THR A 116 -8.52 2.65 -23.38
CA THR A 116 -8.73 3.81 -24.28
C THR A 116 -8.04 3.60 -25.64
N CYS A 117 -6.79 3.14 -25.64
CA CYS A 117 -6.02 2.95 -26.87
C CYS A 117 -6.21 1.55 -27.49
N GLY A 118 -6.67 0.56 -26.73
CA GLY A 118 -6.86 -0.81 -27.23
C GLY A 118 -5.57 -1.56 -27.51
N GLU A 119 -4.47 -1.21 -26.82
CA GLU A 119 -3.15 -1.82 -27.03
C GLU A 119 -2.91 -3.04 -26.14
N ASP A 120 -2.07 -3.96 -26.61
CA ASP A 120 -1.57 -5.05 -25.76
C ASP A 120 -0.53 -4.52 -24.75
N ILE A 121 -0.91 -4.58 -23.47
CA ILE A 121 -0.08 -4.16 -22.34
C ILE A 121 0.71 -5.32 -21.71
N SER A 122 0.67 -6.53 -22.26
CA SER A 122 1.36 -7.72 -21.73
C SER A 122 2.84 -7.50 -21.47
N GLN A 123 3.50 -6.63 -22.26
CA GLN A 123 4.89 -6.21 -22.10
C GLN A 123 5.18 -5.44 -20.80
N TYR A 124 4.15 -4.96 -20.09
CA TYR A 124 4.24 -4.18 -18.86
C TYR A 124 3.76 -4.95 -17.62
N CYS A 125 3.34 -6.21 -17.76
CA CYS A 125 2.87 -7.04 -16.66
C CYS A 125 4.00 -7.88 -16.04
#